data_AF-A0A4S8LFT3-F1
#
_entry.id   AF-A0A4S8LFT3-F1
#
_cell.length_a   1.000
_cell.length_b   1.000
_cell.length_c   1.000
_cell.angle_alpha   90.00
_cell.angle_beta   90.00
_cell.angle_gamma   90.00
#
_symmetry.space_group_name_H-M   'P 1'
#
loop_
_entity.id
_entity.type
_entity.pdbx_description
1 polymer ?
#
loop_
_entity_poly.entity_id
_entity_poly.type
_entity_poly.pdbx_seq_one_letter_code
_entity_poly.pdbx_strand_id
1 'polypeptide(L)' 'YPRSRGVGGSAIHNAMINVIAETRSDFDGLAEMFNDPTWTRDNMQAYYKKIERN' A
#
# COMPACT_ATOMS: atom_id res chain seq x y z
N TYR A 1 -2.32 -4.72 -20.54
CA TYR A 1 -1.92 -4.35 -19.16
C TYR A 1 -0.93 -3.20 -19.24
N PRO A 2 -1.36 -1.93 -19.08
CA PRO A 2 -0.49 -0.77 -19.28
C PRO A 2 0.59 -0.71 -18.20
N ARG A 3 1.85 -0.58 -18.63
CA ARG A 3 3.03 -0.35 -17.79
C ARG A 3 3.99 0.59 -18.51
N SER A 4 4.60 1.51 -17.79
CA SER A 4 5.63 2.38 -18.35
C SER A 4 7.03 1.76 -18.26
N ARG A 5 7.89 2.14 -19.20
CA ARG A 5 9.33 1.80 -19.26
C ARG A 5 10.14 3.09 -19.15
N GLY A 6 10.38 3.53 -17.92
CA GLY A 6 11.16 4.74 -17.61
C GLY A 6 11.45 4.82 -16.11
N VAL A 7 12.29 5.77 -15.70
CA VAL A 7 12.54 6.05 -14.27
C VAL A 7 11.23 6.49 -13.63
N GLY A 8 10.81 5.80 -12.56
CA GLY A 8 9.49 5.96 -11.93
C GLY A 8 8.44 4.90 -12.34
N GLY A 9 8.70 4.10 -13.38
CA GLY A 9 7.84 2.97 -13.76
C GLY A 9 6.37 3.36 -13.92
N SER A 10 5.45 2.53 -13.45
CA SER A 10 4.01 2.83 -13.53
C SER A 10 3.57 4.05 -12.71
N ALA A 11 4.41 4.55 -11.79
CA ALA A 11 4.08 5.76 -11.02
C ALA A 11 4.03 7.01 -11.91
N ILE A 12 4.67 7.01 -13.09
CA ILE A 12 4.65 8.17 -14.00
C ILE A 12 3.34 8.32 -14.79
N HIS A 13 2.49 7.29 -14.84
CA HIS A 13 1.27 7.28 -15.65
C HIS A 13 0.03 6.75 -14.91
N ASN A 14 0.16 6.46 -13.61
CA ASN A 14 -1.00 6.10 -12.80
C ASN A 14 -1.89 7.33 -12.59
N ALA A 15 -3.10 7.11 -12.06
CA ALA A 15 -4.03 8.21 -11.78
C ALA A 15 -3.61 9.09 -10.59
N MET A 16 -2.48 8.82 -9.95
CA MET A 16 -2.00 9.48 -8.72
C MET A 16 -3.00 9.42 -7.54
N ILE A 17 -3.93 8.45 -7.57
CA ILE A 17 -4.90 8.23 -6.49
C ILE A 17 -4.29 7.25 -5.48
N ASN A 18 -4.19 7.68 -4.23
CA ASN A 18 -3.79 6.83 -3.11
C ASN A 18 -5.00 6.53 -2.23
N VAL A 19 -5.34 5.25 -2.05
CA VAL A 19 -6.46 4.81 -1.21
C VAL A 19 -5.95 3.92 -0.10
N ILE A 20 -6.23 4.29 1.14
CA ILE A 20 -5.92 3.48 2.33
C ILE A 20 -7.13 3.29 3.26
N ALA A 21 -8.22 4.02 3.03
CA ALA A 21 -9.49 3.80 3.70
C ALA A 21 -10.06 2.42 3.31
N GLU A 22 -10.82 1.80 4.22
CA GLU A 22 -11.49 0.51 3.99
C GLU A 22 -10.58 -0.68 3.64
N THR A 23 -9.29 -0.63 3.96
CA THR A 23 -8.31 -1.71 3.67
C THR A 23 -8.02 -2.64 4.85
N ARG A 24 -8.74 -2.49 5.99
CA ARG A 24 -8.40 -3.25 7.22
C ARG A 24 -8.47 -4.76 6.99
N SER A 25 -9.52 -5.24 6.34
CA SER A 25 -9.68 -6.67 6.03
C SER A 25 -8.55 -7.22 5.16
N ASP A 26 -8.02 -6.41 4.24
CA ASP A 26 -6.95 -6.83 3.34
C ASP A 26 -5.65 -7.05 4.13
N PHE A 27 -5.28 -6.09 4.99
CA PHE A 27 -4.07 -6.16 5.80
C PHE A 27 -4.16 -7.20 6.91
N ASP A 28 -5.30 -7.30 7.60
CA ASP A 28 -5.49 -8.29 8.65
C ASP A 28 -5.54 -9.70 8.04
N GLY A 29 -6.14 -9.87 6.85
CA GLY A 29 -6.08 -11.12 6.09
C GLY A 29 -4.68 -11.50 5.63
N LEU A 30 -3.84 -10.53 5.24
CA LEU A 30 -2.41 -10.77 4.95
C LEU A 30 -1.66 -11.22 6.21
N ALA A 31 -1.91 -10.58 7.36
CA ALA A 31 -1.29 -10.93 8.62
C ALA A 31 -1.64 -12.36 9.06
N GLU A 32 -2.90 -12.78 8.89
CA GLU A 32 -3.34 -14.15 9.13
C GLU A 32 -2.72 -15.14 8.14
N MET A 33 -2.77 -14.82 6.84
CA MET A 33 -2.27 -15.70 5.77
C MET A 33 -0.77 -15.99 5.89
N PHE A 34 0.02 -15.00 6.31
CA PHE A 34 1.46 -15.14 6.49
C PHE A 34 1.87 -15.42 7.94
N ASN A 35 0.91 -15.49 8.87
CA ASN A 35 1.14 -15.60 10.31
C ASN A 35 2.15 -14.56 10.82
N ASP A 36 2.03 -13.32 10.33
CA ASP A 36 2.92 -12.21 10.66
C ASP A 36 2.10 -10.98 11.08
N PRO A 37 2.02 -10.69 12.39
CA PRO A 37 1.23 -9.57 12.90
C PRO A 37 1.79 -8.20 12.51
N THR A 38 3.03 -8.13 12.00
CA THR A 38 3.60 -6.86 11.52
C THR A 38 2.84 -6.31 10.32
N TRP A 39 2.07 -7.15 9.61
CA TRP A 39 1.24 -6.77 8.46
C TRP A 39 -0.16 -6.25 8.80
N THR A 40 -0.56 -6.30 10.07
CA THR A 40 -1.88 -5.78 10.50
C THR A 40 -2.07 -4.32 10.10
N ARG A 41 -3.33 -3.93 9.91
CA ARG A 41 -3.65 -2.58 9.44
C ARG A 41 -3.08 -1.49 10.34
N ASP A 42 -3.04 -1.72 11.65
CA ASP A 42 -2.56 -0.77 12.64
C ASP A 42 -1.04 -0.55 12.55
N ASN A 43 -0.27 -1.62 12.35
CA ASN A 43 1.17 -1.53 12.12
C ASN A 43 1.47 -0.82 10.80
N MET A 44 0.70 -1.11 9.74
CA MET A 44 0.86 -0.47 8.44
C MET A 44 0.54 1.03 8.46
N GLN A 45 -0.38 1.48 9.33
CA GLN A 45 -0.71 2.91 9.47
C GLN A 45 0.52 3.79 9.75
N ALA A 46 1.49 3.28 10.52
CA ALA A 46 2.70 4.03 10.84
C ALA A 46 3.57 4.31 9.62
N TYR A 47 3.60 3.39 8.64
CA TYR A 47 4.33 3.59 7.38
C TYR A 47 3.60 4.54 6.44
N TYR A 48 2.27 4.40 6.30
CA TYR A 48 1.49 5.29 5.44
C TYR A 48 1.53 6.75 5.92
N LYS A 49 1.50 7.00 7.23
CA LYS A 49 1.71 8.36 7.79
C LYS A 49 3.06 8.97 7.39
N LYS A 50 4.11 8.16 7.18
CA LYS A 50 5.41 8.65 6.71
C LYS A 50 5.39 8.98 5.22
N ILE A 51 4.68 8.17 4.43
CA ILE A 51 4.57 8.30 2.96
C ILE A 51 3.62 9.44 2.55
N GLU A 52 2.63 9.78 3.38
CA GLU A 52 1.70 10.90 3.13
C GLU A 52 2.40 12.26 3.05
N ARG A 53 3.63 12.38 3.58
CA ARG A 53 4.49 13.56 3.43
C ARG A 53 5.43 13.42 2.22
N ASN A 54 4.83 13.32 1.03
CA ASN A 54 5.54 13.39 -0.25
C ASN A 54 5.58 14.81 -0.82
#